data_AF-A0A932ELG1-F1
#
_entry.id   AF-A0A932ELG1-F1
#
_cell.length_a   1.000
_cell.length_b   1.000
_cell.length_c   1.000
_cell.angle_alpha   90.00
_cell.angle_beta   90.00
_cell.angle_gamma   90.00
#
_symmetry.space_group_name_H-M   'P 1'
#
loop_
_entity.id
_entity.type
_entity.pdbx_description
1 polymer ?
#
loop_
_entity_poly.entity_id
_entity_poly.type
_entity_poly.pdbx_seq_one_letter_code
_entity_poly.pdbx_strand_id
1 'polypeptide(L)' 'MNSQESQKLKDKVLKKLHQYIEKSDTVIAAISGGPDSMFLLHFLKKIPCKTIVAHFNHKIRKE' A
#
# COMPACT_ATOMS: atom_id res chain seq x y z
N MET A 1 -12.63 -6.37 15.41
CA MET A 1 -13.03 -5.04 14.92
C MET A 1 -14.46 -5.11 14.45
N ASN A 2 -15.31 -4.19 14.90
CA ASN A 2 -16.64 -4.06 14.32
C ASN A 2 -16.58 -3.33 12.95
N SER A 3 -17.66 -3.38 12.19
CA SER A 3 -17.71 -2.81 10.84
C SER A 3 -17.46 -1.29 10.81
N GLN A 4 -17.84 -0.57 11.87
CA GLN A 4 -17.66 0.88 11.98
C GLN A 4 -16.20 1.27 12.17
N GLU A 5 -15.49 0.58 13.06
CA GLU A 5 -14.08 0.81 13.34
C GLU A 5 -13.20 0.53 12.12
N SER A 6 -13.51 -0.54 11.39
CA SER A 6 -12.83 -0.90 10.15
C SER A 6 -13.01 0.16 9.06
N GLN A 7 -14.19 0.76 8.97
CA GLN A 7 -14.46 1.84 8.02
C GLN A 7 -13.68 3.11 8.39
N LYS A 8 -13.72 3.51 9.67
CA LYS A 8 -12.98 4.68 10.17
C LYS A 8 -11.48 4.57 9.91
N LEU A 9 -10.90 3.38 10.05
CA LEU A 9 -9.49 3.14 9.73
C LEU A 9 -9.21 3.33 8.23
N LYS A 10 -10.04 2.75 7.36
CA LYS A 10 -9.90 2.88 5.90
C LYS A 10 -9.90 4.35 5.47
N ASP A 11 -10.85 5.13 6.00
CA ASP A 11 -10.98 6.55 5.66
C ASP A 11 -9.77 7.36 6.14
N LYS A 12 -9.27 7.07 7.34
CA LYS A 12 -8.04 7.70 7.87
C LYS A 12 -6.82 7.41 7.00
N VAL A 13 -6.67 6.16 6.55
CA VAL A 13 -5.55 5.75 5.69
C VAL A 13 -5.63 6.44 4.33
N LEU A 14 -6.79 6.40 3.66
CA LEU A 14 -6.97 7.07 2.37
C LEU A 14 -6.75 8.58 2.47
N LYS A 15 -7.30 9.23 3.51
CA LYS A 15 -7.06 10.65 3.77
C LYS A 15 -5.57 10.95 3.92
N LYS A 16 -4.81 10.10 4.59
CA LYS A 16 -3.37 10.29 4.78
C LYS A 16 -2.59 10.09 3.48
N LEU A 17 -2.92 9.09 2.67
CA LEU A 17 -2.26 8.83 1.39
C LEU A 17 -2.50 9.94 0.38
N HIS A 18 -3.71 10.51 0.31
CA HIS A 18 -4.00 11.66 -0.57
C HIS A 18 -3.24 12.95 -0.20
N GLN A 19 -2.54 13.00 0.95
CA GLN A 19 -1.63 14.12 1.26
C GLN A 19 -0.29 14.02 0.52
N TYR A 20 0.04 12.85 -0.04
CA TYR A 20 1.34 12.57 -0.64
C TYR A 20 1.25 12.05 -2.08
N ILE A 21 0.07 11.59 -2.53
CA ILE A 21 -0.11 10.90 -3.80
C ILE A 21 -1.31 11.50 -4.53
N GLU A 22 -1.05 12.00 -5.73
CA GLU A 22 -2.05 12.46 -6.67
C GLU A 22 -2.34 11.43 -7.78
N LYS A 23 -3.44 11.63 -8.51
CA LYS A 23 -3.88 10.67 -9.55
C LYS A 23 -2.89 10.54 -10.71
N SER A 24 -2.15 11.60 -11.03
CA SER A 24 -1.15 11.61 -12.10
C SER A 24 0.17 10.98 -11.71
N ASP A 25 0.37 10.66 -10.41
CA ASP A 25 1.66 10.21 -9.93
C ASP A 25 1.97 8.77 -10.36
N THR A 26 3.27 8.53 -10.57
CA THR A 26 3.82 7.19 -10.61
C THR A 26 4.50 6.89 -9.27
N VAL A 27 3.94 5.97 -8.51
CA VAL A 27 4.41 5.57 -7.19
C VAL A 27 5.16 4.25 -7.31
N ILE A 28 6.43 4.21 -6.88
CA ILE A 28 7.19 2.97 -6.71
C ILE A 28 7.03 2.52 -5.26
N ALA A 29 6.37 1.40 -5.04
CA ALA A 29 6.15 0.82 -3.72
C ALA A 29 7.10 -0.36 -3.50
N ALA A 30 7.96 -0.25 -2.49
CA ALA A 30 8.76 -1.37 -2.02
C ALA A 30 7.89 -2.33 -1.21
N ILE A 31 7.65 -3.54 -1.73
CA ILE A 31 6.77 -4.53 -1.11
C ILE A 31 7.60 -5.72 -0.66
N SER A 32 7.72 -5.91 0.66
CA SER A 32 8.47 -7.04 1.25
C SER A 32 7.68 -8.34 1.26
N GLY A 33 6.35 -8.27 1.08
CA GLY A 33 5.43 -9.40 1.27
C GLY A 33 4.94 -9.53 2.72
N GLY A 34 5.46 -8.72 3.63
CA GLY A 34 4.95 -8.63 5.01
C GLY A 34 3.60 -7.91 5.08
N PRO A 35 2.87 -8.07 6.19
CA PRO A 35 1.50 -7.58 6.35
C PRO A 35 1.37 -6.08 6.12
N ASP A 36 2.30 -5.27 6.63
CA ASP A 36 2.25 -3.81 6.48
C ASP A 36 2.43 -3.35 5.04
N SER A 37 3.38 -3.97 4.31
CA SER A 37 3.62 -3.65 2.91
C SER A 37 2.44 -4.05 2.02
N MET A 38 1.82 -5.20 2.31
CA MET A 38 0.62 -5.67 1.61
C MET A 38 -0.60 -4.81 1.95
N PHE A 39 -0.71 -4.33 3.20
CA PHE A 39 -1.73 -3.37 3.62
C PHE A 39 -1.59 -2.06 2.84
N LEU A 40 -0.37 -1.51 2.74
CA LEU A 40 -0.11 -0.32 1.93
C LEU A 40 -0.51 -0.54 0.46
N LEU A 41 -0.07 -1.65 -0.15
CA LEU A 41 -0.41 -1.99 -1.53
C LEU A 41 -1.93 -2.09 -1.76
N HIS A 42 -2.65 -2.67 -0.80
CA HIS A 42 -4.11 -2.76 -0.86
C HIS A 42 -4.79 -1.39 -0.93
N PHE A 43 -4.26 -0.37 -0.25
CA PHE A 43 -4.79 1.00 -0.33
C PHE A 43 -4.29 1.78 -1.55
N LEU A 44 -3.03 1.60 -1.96
CA LEU A 44 -2.51 2.22 -3.19
C LEU A 44 -3.34 1.80 -4.40
N LYS A 45 -3.78 0.53 -4.47
CA LYS A 45 -4.68 0.06 -5.54
C LYS A 45 -6.06 0.74 -5.59
N LYS A 46 -6.47 1.46 -4.55
CA LYS A 46 -7.73 2.21 -4.52
C LYS A 46 -7.57 3.66 -4.98
N ILE A 47 -6.34 4.12 -5.10
CA ILE A 47 -6.02 5.45 -5.62
C ILE A 47 -5.76 5.28 -7.12
N PRO A 48 -6.38 6.10 -7.99
CA PRO A 48 -6.19 5.99 -9.43
C PRO A 48 -4.86 6.62 -9.85
N CYS A 49 -3.74 6.10 -9.33
CA CYS A 49 -2.37 6.46 -9.67
C CYS A 49 -1.61 5.24 -10.22
N LYS A 50 -0.55 5.45 -10.99
CA LYS A 50 0.25 4.35 -11.52
C LYS A 50 1.13 3.78 -10.40
N THR A 51 0.84 2.56 -9.96
CA THR A 51 1.64 1.89 -8.92
C THR A 51 2.58 0.87 -9.54
N ILE A 52 3.88 1.01 -9.30
CA ILE A 52 4.92 0.03 -9.64
C ILE A 52 5.31 -0.70 -8.36
N VAL A 53 5.26 -2.03 -8.37
CA VAL A 53 5.66 -2.86 -7.23
C VAL A 53 7.10 -3.32 -7.40
N ALA A 54 7.95 -3.03 -6.42
CA ALA A 54 9.31 -3.51 -6.34
C ALA A 54 9.45 -4.44 -5.13
N HIS A 55 9.71 -5.73 -5.39
CA HIS A 55 10.06 -6.69 -4.34
C HIS A 55 11.54 -7.03 -4.43
N PHE A 56 12.27 -6.88 -3.32
CA PHE A 56 13.68 -7.22 -3.26
C PHE A 56 13.85 -8.63 -2.68
N ASN A 57 14.23 -9.58 -3.54
CA ASN A 57 14.53 -10.94 -3.11
C ASN A 57 15.95 -11.02 -2.53
N HIS A 58 16.05 -11.14 -1.21
CA HIS A 58 17.32 -11.27 -0.48
C HIS A 58 18.04 -12.60 -0.73
N LYS A 59 17.42 -13.59 -1.39
CA LYS A 59 17.97 -14.92 -1.67
C LYS A 59 18.53 -15.63 -0.41
N ILE A 60 17.83 -15.50 0.72
CA ILE A 60 18.26 -16.05 2.02
C ILE A 60 18.19 -17.59 2.02
N ARG A 61 17.26 -18.18 1.28
CA ARG A 61 17.26 -19.62 1.04
C ARG A 61 18.33 -19.93 -0.01
N LYS A 62 19.31 -20.76 0.36
CA LYS A 62 20.08 -21.52 -0.61
C LYS A 62 19.16 -22.58 -1.20
N GLU A 63 19.33 -22.83 -2.50
CA GLU A 63 18.66 -23.90 -3.23
C GLU A 63 18.83 -25.25 -2.51
#